data_AF-A0A4U1EY01-F1
#
_entry.id   AF-A0A4U1EY01-F1
#
_cell.length_a   1.000
_cell.length_b   1.000
_cell.length_c   1.000
_cell.angle_alpha   90.00
_cell.angle_beta   90.00
_cell.angle_gamma   90.00
#
_symmetry.space_group_name_H-M   'P 1'
#
loop_
_entity.id
_entity.type
_entity.pdbx_description
1 polymer ?
#
loop_
_entity_poly.entity_id
_entity_poly.type
_entity_poly.pdbx_seq_one_letter_code
_entity_poly.pdbx_strand_id
1 'polypeptide(L)'
;MESGKMASPKSMPQDTQMMAQILKDMGITEYEPRVINQRLEFAFRYVTTILYDAKIYSSHAKKATVDAHDARLAIQCRAAQSFTSPPHKRFFIRYCKAKKSNPFAIDEAIFRP
;
A
#
# COMPACT_ATOMS: atom_id res chain seq x y z
N MET A 1 5.25 35.01 -8.84
CA MET A 1 4.47 33.76 -8.99
C MET A 1 4.89 33.14 -10.31
N GLU A 2 5.92 32.31 -10.29
CA GLU A 2 6.43 31.66 -11.50
C GLU A 2 5.62 30.39 -11.72
N SER A 3 4.79 30.41 -12.77
CA SER A 3 3.97 29.27 -13.15
C SER A 3 4.91 28.15 -13.62
N GLY A 4 4.98 27.06 -12.84
CA GLY A 4 5.82 25.91 -13.11
C GLY A 4 5.52 25.33 -14.48
N LYS A 5 6.40 25.62 -15.44
CA LYS A 5 6.33 25.14 -16.81
C LYS A 5 6.54 23.63 -16.81
N MET A 6 5.45 22.87 -16.85
CA MET A 6 5.53 21.41 -17.01
C MET A 6 6.26 21.10 -18.32
N ALA A 7 7.31 20.29 -18.22
CA ALA A 7 8.11 19.88 -19.37
C ALA A 7 7.21 19.16 -20.39
N SER A 8 7.52 19.30 -21.68
CA SER A 8 6.73 18.67 -22.74
C SER A 8 6.61 17.15 -22.51
N PRO A 9 5.49 16.49 -22.87
CA PRO A 9 5.28 15.07 -22.64
C PRO A 9 6.35 14.16 -23.28
N LYS A 10 7.11 14.64 -24.27
CA LYS A 10 8.22 13.91 -24.89
C LYS A 10 9.53 13.95 -24.08
N SER A 11 9.66 14.84 -23.10
CA SER A 11 10.87 14.99 -22.27
C SER A 11 10.72 14.45 -20.86
N MET A 12 9.53 13.93 -20.48
CA MET A 12 9.33 13.32 -19.18
C MET A 12 9.78 11.85 -19.16
N PRO A 13 10.40 11.36 -18.07
CA PRO A 13 10.68 9.94 -17.89
C PRO A 13 9.43 9.09 -18.08
N GLN A 14 9.59 7.88 -18.61
CA GLN A 14 8.47 6.98 -18.92
C GLN A 14 7.59 6.70 -17.70
N ASP A 15 8.18 6.47 -16.53
CA ASP A 15 7.46 6.19 -15.28
C ASP A 15 6.61 7.39 -14.82
N THR A 16 7.08 8.62 -15.03
CA THR A 16 6.33 9.85 -14.76
C THR A 16 5.09 9.94 -15.64
N GLN A 17 5.22 9.59 -16.92
CA GLN A 17 4.09 9.56 -17.86
C GLN A 17 3.07 8.47 -17.48
N MET A 18 3.54 7.28 -17.10
CA MET A 18 2.66 6.20 -16.62
C MET A 18 1.92 6.61 -15.35
N MET A 19 2.60 7.23 -14.39
CA MET A 19 1.96 7.67 -13.15
C MET A 19 0.92 8.78 -13.38
N ALA A 20 1.20 9.73 -14.28
CA ALA A 20 0.24 10.74 -14.70
C ALA A 20 -0.99 10.11 -15.38
N GLN A 21 -0.78 9.08 -16.20
CA GLN A 21 -1.88 8.35 -16.84
C GLN A 21 -2.74 7.60 -15.81
N ILE A 22 -2.13 6.96 -14.81
CA ILE A 22 -2.86 6.32 -13.70
C ILE A 22 -3.75 7.32 -12.96
N LEU A 23 -3.23 8.51 -12.64
CA LEU A 23 -4.02 9.56 -11.98
C LEU A 23 -5.21 10.01 -12.84
N LYS A 24 -4.98 10.13 -14.16
CA LYS A 24 -6.02 10.46 -15.13
C LYS A 24 -7.11 9.38 -15.22
N ASP A 25 -6.72 8.10 -15.23
CA ASP A 25 -7.66 6.97 -15.27
C ASP A 25 -8.49 6.88 -13.98
N MET A 26 -7.96 7.36 -12.85
CA MET A 26 -8.68 7.51 -11.59
C MET A 26 -9.60 8.76 -11.54
N GLY A 27 -9.65 9.57 -12.61
CA GLY A 27 -10.43 10.79 -12.68
C GLY A 27 -9.80 12.01 -11.99
N ILE A 28 -8.52 11.92 -11.59
CA ILE A 28 -7.79 13.02 -10.94
C ILE A 28 -7.13 13.86 -12.03
N THR A 29 -7.77 14.97 -12.40
CA THR A 29 -7.30 15.88 -13.46
C THR A 29 -6.44 17.03 -12.95
N GLU A 30 -6.56 17.36 -11.66
CA GLU A 30 -5.83 18.44 -11.01
C GLU A 30 -5.00 17.89 -9.84
N TYR A 31 -3.68 18.02 -9.93
CA TYR A 31 -2.76 17.59 -8.89
C TYR A 31 -1.48 18.44 -8.95
N GLU A 32 -0.82 18.60 -7.80
CA GLU A 32 0.50 19.23 -7.75
C GLU A 32 1.54 18.31 -8.40
N PRO A 33 2.49 18.83 -9.22
CA PRO A 33 3.53 18.01 -9.84
C PRO A 33 4.31 17.13 -8.85
N ARG A 34 4.47 17.59 -7.60
CA ARG A 34 5.13 16.85 -6.53
C ARG A 34 4.45 15.52 -6.17
N VAL A 35 3.14 15.40 -6.39
CA VAL A 35 2.38 14.17 -6.12
C VAL A 35 2.92 13.02 -6.96
N ILE A 36 3.29 13.26 -8.23
CA ILE A 36 3.87 12.22 -9.08
C ILE A 36 5.17 11.70 -8.48
N ASN A 37 6.06 12.60 -8.05
CA ASN A 37 7.34 12.22 -7.44
C ASN A 37 7.13 11.42 -6.14
N GLN A 38 6.17 11.82 -5.30
CA GLN A 38 5.84 11.09 -4.07
C GLN A 38 5.27 9.70 -4.36
N ARG A 39 4.41 9.57 -5.39
CA ARG A 39 3.84 8.28 -5.79
C ARG A 39 4.91 7.36 -6.38
N LEU A 40 5.84 7.90 -7.16
CA LEU A 40 6.98 7.15 -7.66
C LEU A 40 7.90 6.70 -6.52
N GLU A 41 8.26 7.58 -5.58
CA GLU A 41 9.08 7.22 -4.42
C GLU A 41 8.42 6.09 -3.61
N PHE A 42 7.11 6.19 -3.36
CA PHE A 42 6.35 5.13 -2.71
C PHE A 42 6.45 3.81 -3.48
N ALA A 43 6.22 3.82 -4.80
CA ALA A 43 6.27 2.62 -5.62
C ALA A 43 7.66 1.96 -5.59
N PHE A 44 8.72 2.75 -5.78
CA PHE A 44 10.10 2.26 -5.74
C PHE A 44 10.45 1.67 -4.36
N ARG A 45 10.13 2.36 -3.28
CA ARG A 45 10.36 1.85 -1.92
C ARG A 45 9.56 0.57 -1.66
N TYR A 46 8.29 0.54 -2.05
CA TYR A 46 7.42 -0.61 -1.83
C TYR A 46 7.95 -1.85 -2.56
N VAL A 47 8.25 -1.74 -3.87
CA VAL A 47 8.81 -2.85 -4.66
C VAL A 47 10.15 -3.29 -4.10
N THR A 48 11.04 -2.36 -3.73
CA THR A 48 12.35 -2.70 -3.14
C THR A 48 12.19 -3.49 -1.84
N THR A 49 11.27 -3.08 -0.97
CA THR A 49 11.00 -3.81 0.28
C THR A 49 10.44 -5.20 0.03
N ILE A 50 9.52 -5.36 -0.93
CA ILE A 50 8.99 -6.69 -1.30
C ILE A 50 10.09 -7.60 -1.83
N LEU A 51 10.96 -7.10 -2.71
CA LEU A 51 12.06 -7.89 -3.27
C LEU A 51 13.09 -8.28 -2.20
N TYR A 52 13.32 -7.41 -1.21
CA TYR A 52 14.16 -7.72 -0.07
C TYR A 52 13.58 -8.86 0.78
N ASP A 53 12.28 -8.79 1.11
CA ASP A 53 11.59 -9.84 1.86
C ASP A 53 11.52 -11.16 1.06
N ALA A 54 11.28 -11.09 -0.25
CA ALA A 54 11.27 -12.26 -1.13
C ALA A 54 12.64 -12.95 -1.20
N LYS A 55 13.74 -12.18 -1.19
CA LYS A 55 15.11 -12.71 -1.11
C LYS A 55 15.36 -13.44 0.21
N ILE A 56 14.86 -12.91 1.32
CA ILE A 56 14.94 -13.57 2.63
C ILE A 56 14.16 -14.89 2.59
N TYR A 57 12.94 -14.89 2.05
CA TYR A 57 12.12 -16.11 1.96
C TYR A 57 12.74 -17.19 1.06
N SER A 58 13.27 -16.80 -0.10
CA SER A 58 14.04 -17.69 -0.97
C SER A 58 15.25 -18.30 -0.25
N SER A 59 15.95 -17.50 0.57
CA SER A 59 17.12 -17.96 1.34
C SER A 59 16.71 -18.97 2.43
N HIS A 60 15.57 -18.75 3.10
CA HIS A 60 15.01 -19.72 4.05
C HIS A 60 14.60 -21.03 3.38
N ALA A 61 14.12 -20.97 2.14
CA ALA A 61 13.80 -22.14 1.33
C ALA A 61 15.03 -22.80 0.68
N LYS A 62 16.26 -22.30 0.95
CA LYS A 62 17.53 -22.78 0.37
C LYS A 62 17.55 -22.76 -1.17
N LYS A 63 16.80 -21.85 -1.79
CA LYS A 63 16.78 -21.66 -3.23
C LYS A 63 17.88 -20.68 -3.66
N ALA A 64 18.47 -20.91 -4.82
CA ALA A 64 19.50 -20.04 -5.39
C ALA A 64 18.93 -18.76 -6.04
N THR A 65 17.67 -18.81 -6.47
CA THR A 65 16.97 -17.73 -7.18
C THR A 65 15.60 -17.47 -6.56
N VAL A 66 15.16 -16.22 -6.60
CA VAL A 66 13.83 -15.81 -6.12
C VAL A 66 12.76 -16.23 -7.12
N ASP A 67 11.75 -16.97 -6.66
CA ASP A 67 10.62 -17.37 -7.48
C ASP A 67 9.40 -16.45 -7.31
N ALA A 68 8.43 -16.59 -8.23
CA ALA A 68 7.14 -15.92 -8.11
C ALA A 68 6.37 -16.28 -6.82
N HIS A 69 6.60 -17.46 -6.25
CA HIS A 69 6.00 -17.86 -4.97
C HIS A 69 6.55 -17.03 -3.79
N ASP A 70 7.84 -16.75 -3.80
CA ASP A 70 8.50 -15.98 -2.73
C ASP A 70 8.04 -14.52 -2.79
N ALA A 71 7.88 -13.98 -4.00
CA ALA A 71 7.30 -12.64 -4.21
C ALA A 71 5.82 -12.57 -3.78
N ARG A 72 5.00 -13.59 -4.10
CA ARG A 72 3.59 -13.65 -3.65
C ARG A 72 3.49 -13.69 -2.13
N LEU A 73 4.33 -14.47 -1.47
CA LEU A 73 4.38 -14.53 -0.01
C LEU A 73 4.77 -13.17 0.60
N ALA A 74 5.80 -12.52 0.06
CA ALA A 74 6.23 -11.19 0.47
C ALA A 74 5.11 -10.14 0.35
N ILE A 75 4.38 -10.15 -0.77
CA ILE A 75 3.24 -9.25 -0.97
C ILE A 75 2.14 -9.50 0.09
N GLN A 76 1.79 -10.76 0.35
CA GLN A 76 0.73 -11.11 1.31
C GLN A 76 1.10 -10.69 2.73
N CYS A 77 2.32 -10.98 3.18
CA CYS A 77 2.80 -10.59 4.50
C CYS A 77 2.83 -9.06 4.65
N ARG A 78 3.33 -8.36 3.62
CA ARG A 78 3.39 -6.89 3.62
C ARG A 78 1.99 -6.26 3.65
N ALA A 79 1.06 -6.84 2.89
CA ALA A 79 -0.31 -6.34 2.83
C ALA A 79 -1.03 -6.47 4.17
N ALA A 80 -0.86 -7.60 4.86
CA ALA A 80 -1.42 -7.82 6.19
C ALA A 80 -0.90 -6.80 7.23
N GLN A 81 0.37 -6.38 7.10
CA GLN A 81 0.99 -5.43 8.03
C GLN A 81 0.70 -3.95 7.70
N SER A 82 0.67 -3.60 6.41
CA SER A 82 0.67 -2.20 5.96
C SER A 82 -0.72 -1.70 5.52
N PHE A 83 -1.61 -2.59 5.09
CA PHE A 83 -2.93 -2.24 4.58
C PHE A 83 -4.00 -2.88 5.45
N THR A 84 -4.41 -2.18 6.50
CA THR A 84 -5.52 -2.62 7.32
C THR A 84 -6.82 -2.17 6.69
N SER A 85 -7.75 -3.11 6.56
CA SER A 85 -9.14 -2.76 6.29
C SER A 85 -9.86 -2.63 7.63
N PRO A 86 -10.79 -1.66 7.78
CA PRO A 86 -11.61 -1.61 8.96
C PRO A 86 -12.33 -2.95 9.15
N PRO A 87 -12.49 -3.42 10.41
CA PRO A 87 -13.20 -4.66 10.68
C PRO A 87 -14.58 -4.70 10.01
N HIS A 88 -15.00 -5.89 9.60
CA HIS A 88 -16.27 -6.05 8.89
C HIS A 88 -17.45 -5.59 9.76
N LYS A 89 -18.53 -5.06 9.16
CA LYS A 89 -19.74 -4.57 9.87
C LYS A 89 -20.28 -5.57 10.92
N ARG A 90 -20.17 -6.87 10.66
CA ARG A 90 -20.60 -7.95 11.57
C ARG A 90 -19.85 -7.92 12.91
N PHE A 91 -18.57 -7.54 12.91
CA PHE A 91 -17.78 -7.32 14.13
C PHE A 91 -18.44 -6.25 14.99
N PHE A 92 -18.77 -5.09 14.41
CA PHE A 92 -19.41 -3.98 15.13
C PHE A 92 -20.80 -4.34 15.66
N ILE A 93 -21.60 -5.10 14.90
CA ILE A 93 -22.92 -5.57 15.38
C ILE A 93 -22.76 -6.46 16.61
N ARG A 94 -21.80 -7.40 16.59
CA ARG A 94 -21.50 -8.28 17.74
C ARG A 94 -20.98 -7.47 18.92
N TYR A 95 -20.10 -6.52 18.67
CA TYR A 95 -19.55 -5.61 19.66
C TYR A 95 -20.65 -4.79 20.36
N CYS A 96 -21.54 -4.16 19.59
CA CYS A 96 -22.66 -3.39 20.13
C CYS A 96 -23.63 -4.25 20.96
N LYS A 97 -23.92 -5.49 20.53
CA LYS A 97 -24.73 -6.43 21.31
C LYS A 97 -24.05 -6.82 22.63
N ALA A 98 -22.74 -7.11 22.59
CA ALA A 98 -21.96 -7.42 23.78
C ALA A 98 -21.91 -6.25 24.76
N LYS A 99 -21.65 -5.03 24.28
CA LYS A 99 -21.65 -3.79 25.09
C LYS A 99 -22.99 -3.53 25.78
N LYS A 100 -24.10 -3.75 25.07
CA LYS A 100 -25.46 -3.60 25.62
C LYS A 100 -25.78 -4.64 26.69
N SER A 101 -25.25 -5.86 26.55
CA SER A 101 -25.48 -6.95 27.51
C SER A 101 -24.56 -6.88 28.74
N ASN A 102 -23.36 -6.31 28.61
CA ASN A 102 -22.44 -6.08 29.71
C ASN A 102 -21.57 -4.83 29.44
N PRO A 103 -21.87 -3.68 30.08
CA PRO A 103 -21.20 -2.40 29.80
C PRO A 103 -19.69 -2.38 30.07
N PHE A 104 -19.17 -3.29 30.90
CA PHE A 104 -17.79 -3.25 31.41
C PHE A 104 -16.82 -4.26 30.76
N ALA A 105 -17.25 -5.08 29.80
CA ALA A 105 -16.50 -6.27 29.39
C ALA A 105 -15.53 -6.11 28.19
N ILE A 106 -15.42 -4.94 27.56
CA ILE A 106 -14.89 -4.86 26.17
C ILE A 106 -13.68 -3.95 25.97
N ASP A 107 -13.01 -3.49 27.03
CA ASP A 107 -12.03 -2.40 26.90
C ASP A 107 -10.63 -2.81 26.38
N GLU A 108 -10.31 -4.10 26.22
CA GLU A 108 -8.93 -4.52 25.86
C GLU A 108 -8.71 -5.00 24.42
N ALA A 109 -9.75 -5.30 23.64
CA ALA A 109 -9.59 -6.09 22.40
C ALA A 109 -9.59 -5.30 21.08
N ILE A 110 -9.84 -3.98 21.10
CA ILE A 110 -10.10 -3.20 19.88
C ILE A 110 -8.85 -2.48 19.35
N PHE A 111 -7.83 -2.29 20.18
CA PHE A 111 -6.67 -1.47 19.83
C PHE A 111 -5.33 -2.12 20.20
N ARG A 112 -5.16 -3.43 19.96
CA ARG A 112 -3.81 -3.97 19.85
C ARG A 112 -3.29 -3.78 18.42
N PRO A 113 -2.11 -3.14 18.26
CA PRO A 113 -1.47 -2.97 16.95
C PRO A 113 -1.05 -4.29 16.32
#